data_AF-A0A382CQD2-F1
#
_entry.id   AF-A0A382CQD2-F1
#
_cell.length_a   1.000
_cell.length_b   1.000
_cell.length_c   1.000
_cell.angle_alpha   90.00
_cell.angle_beta   90.00
_cell.angle_gamma   90.00
#
_symmetry.space_group_name_H-M   'P 1'
#
loop_
_entity.id
_entity.type
_entity.pdbx_description
1 polymer ?
#
loop_
_entity_poly.entity_id
_entity_poly.type
_entity_poly.pdbx_seq_one_letter_code
_entity_poly.pdbx_strand_id
1 'polypeptide(L)'
;MKSDPNSVHTSFSTLRDMMGDPSELAVRKSIPRLDKHCREFIRRSPFVCIGTSNGEGKADVSPKGDPPGFVQVLDDQTLFIPDRPGNNRLDSMSNLVMNPAIA
;
A
#
# COMPACT_ATOMS: atom_id res chain seq x y z
N MET A 1 28.98 -5.52 -10.44
CA MET A 1 29.30 -4.35 -11.30
C MET A 1 28.77 -3.12 -10.58
N LYS A 2 29.63 -2.23 -10.07
CA LYS A 2 29.16 -1.02 -9.38
C LYS A 2 28.76 0.00 -10.45
N SER A 3 27.46 0.26 -10.60
CA SER A 3 26.94 1.29 -11.49
C SER A 3 27.39 2.67 -11.03
N ASP A 4 27.67 3.55 -11.98
CA ASP A 4 27.91 4.98 -11.72
C ASP A 4 26.67 5.57 -11.00
N PRO A 5 26.83 6.18 -9.81
CA PRO A 5 25.72 6.77 -9.06
C PRO A 5 24.98 7.90 -9.80
N ASN A 6 25.54 8.43 -10.89
CA ASN A 6 24.90 9.47 -11.71
C ASN A 6 24.21 8.95 -12.98
N SER A 7 24.19 7.64 -13.23
CA SER A 7 23.54 7.08 -14.41
C SER A 7 22.02 7.14 -14.30
N VAL A 8 21.34 7.73 -15.29
CA VAL A 8 19.88 7.80 -15.38
C VAL A 8 19.39 6.82 -16.45
N HIS A 9 18.53 5.87 -16.04
CA HIS A 9 17.90 4.91 -16.94
C HIS A 9 16.41 5.23 -17.08
N THR A 10 15.91 5.33 -18.31
CA THR A 10 14.54 5.74 -18.63
C THR A 10 13.68 4.63 -19.22
N SER A 11 14.22 3.42 -19.40
CA SER A 11 13.49 2.27 -19.95
C SER A 11 13.38 1.13 -18.94
N PHE A 12 12.22 0.47 -18.97
CA PHE A 12 11.97 -0.69 -18.13
C PHE A 12 12.89 -1.87 -18.47
N SER A 13 13.21 -2.08 -19.76
CA SER A 13 14.08 -3.17 -20.19
C SER A 13 15.48 -3.06 -19.60
N THR A 14 16.09 -1.86 -19.63
CA THR A 14 17.40 -1.63 -19.02
C THR A 14 17.38 -1.93 -17.53
N LEU A 15 16.34 -1.50 -16.82
CA LEU A 15 16.19 -1.82 -15.40
C LEU A 15 16.03 -3.33 -15.15
N ARG A 16 15.26 -4.04 -16.00
CA ARG A 16 15.10 -5.49 -15.90
C ARG A 16 16.42 -6.23 -16.15
N ASP A 17 17.18 -5.84 -17.15
CA ASP A 17 18.48 -6.45 -17.46
C ASP A 17 19.49 -6.25 -16.31
N MET A 18 19.45 -5.10 -15.65
CA MET A 18 20.29 -4.79 -14.49
C MET A 18 19.88 -5.57 -13.23
N MET A 19 18.58 -5.69 -12.97
CA MET A 19 18.06 -6.31 -11.74
C MET A 19 17.89 -7.82 -11.85
N GLY A 20 17.78 -8.36 -13.07
CA GLY A 20 17.43 -9.74 -13.34
C GLY A 20 15.97 -10.07 -13.02
N ASP A 21 15.64 -11.35 -13.11
CA ASP A 21 14.31 -11.85 -12.75
C ASP A 21 14.19 -12.06 -11.22
N PRO A 22 12.99 -11.81 -10.65
CA PRO A 22 12.76 -12.12 -9.24
C PRO A 22 12.87 -13.63 -9.02
N SER A 23 13.36 -14.02 -7.84
CA SER A 23 13.40 -15.44 -7.47
C SER A 23 11.98 -16.02 -7.36
N GLU A 24 11.85 -17.33 -7.58
CA GLU A 24 10.56 -18.01 -7.51
C GLU A 24 9.87 -17.78 -6.14
N LEU A 25 10.62 -17.84 -5.05
CA LEU A 25 10.12 -17.56 -3.71
C LEU A 25 9.62 -16.11 -3.55
N ALA A 26 10.29 -15.15 -4.18
CA ALA A 26 9.88 -13.74 -4.14
C ALA A 26 8.58 -13.49 -4.90
N VAL A 27 8.34 -14.23 -5.99
CA VAL A 27 7.07 -14.17 -6.73
C VAL A 27 5.96 -14.87 -5.92
N ARG A 28 6.21 -16.07 -5.40
CA ARG A 28 5.20 -16.90 -4.72
C ARG A 28 4.69 -16.31 -3.40
N LYS A 29 5.47 -15.45 -2.73
CA LYS A 29 5.00 -14.75 -1.52
C LYS A 29 3.99 -13.62 -1.80
N SER A 30 3.88 -13.17 -3.05
CA SER A 30 2.86 -12.21 -3.45
C SER A 30 1.58 -12.95 -3.78
N ILE A 31 0.55 -12.77 -2.97
CA ILE A 31 -0.74 -13.44 -3.12
C ILE A 31 -1.86 -12.41 -3.30
N PRO A 32 -2.88 -12.68 -4.15
CA PRO A 32 -3.94 -11.72 -4.46
C PRO A 32 -5.07 -11.72 -3.41
N ARG A 33 -4.83 -12.25 -2.21
CA ARG A 33 -5.83 -12.42 -1.16
C ARG A 33 -5.20 -12.41 0.23
N LEU A 34 -5.99 -12.02 1.23
CA LEU A 34 -5.63 -12.03 2.63
C LEU A 34 -5.71 -13.43 3.21
N ASP A 35 -4.58 -14.13 3.27
CA ASP A 35 -4.49 -15.42 3.93
C ASP A 35 -4.56 -15.32 5.47
N LYS A 36 -4.48 -16.47 6.15
CA LYS A 36 -4.51 -16.53 7.62
C LYS A 36 -3.42 -15.69 8.28
N HIS A 37 -2.26 -15.55 7.66
CA HIS A 37 -1.14 -14.80 8.22
C HIS A 37 -1.35 -13.30 8.04
N CYS A 38 -1.82 -12.85 6.87
CA CYS A 38 -2.23 -11.47 6.63
C CYS A 38 -3.32 -11.03 7.63
N ARG A 39 -4.36 -11.86 7.77
CA ARG A 39 -5.48 -11.60 8.68
C ARG A 39 -5.02 -11.45 10.13
N GLU A 40 -4.16 -12.35 10.60
CA GLU A 40 -3.66 -12.30 11.98
C GLU A 40 -2.71 -11.12 12.23
N PHE A 41 -1.92 -10.74 11.22
CA PHE A 41 -1.11 -9.53 11.29
C PHE A 41 -1.99 -8.29 11.43
N ILE A 42 -2.96 -8.10 10.52
CA ILE A 42 -3.89 -6.96 10.53
C ILE A 42 -4.64 -6.88 11.88
N ARG A 43 -5.15 -8.01 12.38
CA ARG A 43 -5.88 -8.07 13.65
C ARG A 43 -5.07 -7.57 14.85
N ARG A 44 -3.74 -7.73 14.82
CA ARG A 44 -2.84 -7.31 15.91
C ARG A 44 -2.32 -5.88 15.76
N SER A 45 -2.45 -5.30 14.57
CA SER A 45 -1.90 -3.97 14.26
C SER A 45 -2.76 -2.86 14.89
N PRO A 46 -2.19 -2.00 15.75
CA PRO A 46 -2.86 -0.81 16.28
C PRO A 46 -2.69 0.42 15.36
N PHE A 47 -2.17 0.23 14.15
CA PHE A 47 -1.76 1.30 13.26
C PHE A 47 -1.79 0.85 11.80
N VAL A 48 -2.22 1.74 10.89
CA VAL A 48 -2.16 1.57 9.44
C VAL A 48 -1.82 2.90 8.78
N CYS A 49 -1.08 2.85 7.67
CA CYS A 49 -0.89 3.99 6.77
C CYS A 49 -1.74 3.74 5.52
N ILE A 50 -2.51 4.74 5.11
CA ILE A 50 -3.35 4.68 3.91
C ILE A 50 -2.79 5.63 2.87
N GLY A 51 -2.41 5.10 1.70
CA GLY A 51 -2.00 5.87 0.54
C GLY A 51 -3.19 6.17 -0.37
N THR A 52 -3.38 7.44 -0.70
CA THR A 52 -4.40 7.88 -1.69
C THR A 52 -3.78 8.88 -2.65
N SER A 53 -4.40 9.07 -3.81
CA SER A 53 -4.03 10.13 -4.74
C SER A 53 -5.25 10.79 -5.34
N ASN A 54 -5.15 12.08 -5.67
CA ASN A 54 -6.20 12.78 -6.42
C ASN A 54 -6.19 12.38 -7.90
N GLY A 55 -7.13 12.92 -8.68
CA GLY A 55 -7.22 12.68 -10.13
C GLY A 55 -6.04 13.20 -10.96
N GLU A 56 -5.19 14.05 -10.38
CA GLU A 56 -3.97 14.58 -11.02
C GLU A 56 -2.71 13.77 -10.66
N GLY A 57 -2.86 12.70 -9.87
CA GLY A 57 -1.75 11.85 -9.44
C GLY A 57 -0.95 12.39 -8.24
N LYS A 58 -1.39 13.49 -7.61
CA LYS A 58 -0.80 13.97 -6.36
C LYS A 58 -1.24 13.05 -5.22
N ALA A 59 -0.26 12.40 -4.58
CA ALA A 59 -0.49 11.41 -3.54
C ALA A 59 -0.13 11.93 -2.14
N ASP A 60 -0.84 11.44 -1.13
CA ASP A 60 -0.49 11.57 0.29
C ASP A 60 -0.70 10.25 1.03
N VAL A 61 -0.08 10.16 2.21
CA VAL A 61 -0.20 9.01 3.11
C VAL A 61 -0.73 9.50 4.45
N SER A 62 -1.87 8.97 4.85
CA SER A 62 -2.55 9.31 6.09
C SER A 62 -2.44 8.18 7.12
N PRO A 63 -1.85 8.43 8.30
CA PRO A 63 -1.81 7.45 9.38
C PRO A 63 -3.16 7.35 10.10
N LYS A 64 -3.58 6.14 10.44
CA LYS A 64 -4.74 5.84 11.29
C LYS A 64 -4.30 4.90 12.42
N GLY A 65 -4.76 5.17 13.63
CA GLY A 65 -4.43 4.36 14.81
C GLY A 65 -5.60 4.24 15.77
N ASP A 66 -5.70 3.09 16.42
CA ASP A 66 -6.73 2.69 17.38
C ASP A 66 -6.25 1.38 18.07
N PRO A 67 -6.88 0.88 19.15
CA PRO A 67 -6.53 -0.42 19.71
C PRO A 67 -6.56 -1.56 18.68
N PRO A 68 -5.75 -2.62 18.85
CA PRO A 68 -5.74 -3.76 17.96
C PRO A 68 -7.13 -4.33 17.69
N GLY A 69 -7.41 -4.63 16.42
CA GLY A 69 -8.71 -5.12 15.95
C GLY A 69 -9.63 -4.05 15.37
N PHE A 70 -9.19 -2.78 15.29
CA PHE A 70 -9.98 -1.72 14.68
C PHE A 70 -10.14 -1.86 13.16
N VAL A 71 -9.11 -2.37 12.47
CA VAL A 71 -9.23 -2.80 11.08
C VAL A 71 -9.85 -4.18 11.06
N GLN A 72 -11.02 -4.31 10.42
CA GLN A 72 -11.70 -5.58 10.28
C GLN A 72 -11.49 -6.13 8.87
N VAL A 73 -11.17 -7.43 8.78
CA VAL A 73 -11.11 -8.13 7.50
C VAL A 73 -12.49 -8.71 7.21
N LEU A 74 -13.20 -8.15 6.22
CA LEU A 74 -14.56 -8.59 5.88
C LEU A 74 -14.54 -9.85 5.01
N ASP A 75 -13.59 -9.93 4.08
CA ASP A 75 -13.36 -11.08 3.20
C ASP A 75 -11.89 -11.13 2.73
N ASP A 76 -11.59 -11.96 1.73
CA ASP A 76 -10.23 -12.15 1.21
C ASP A 76 -9.62 -10.91 0.54
N GLN A 77 -10.41 -9.89 0.22
CA GLN A 77 -9.99 -8.69 -0.53
C GLN A 77 -10.54 -7.37 0.06
N THR A 78 -11.40 -7.43 1.07
CA THR A 78 -12.07 -6.24 1.63
C THR A 78 -11.69 -5.99 3.09
N LEU A 79 -11.25 -4.77 3.37
CA LEU A 79 -11.00 -4.27 4.73
C LEU A 79 -12.04 -3.21 5.09
N PHE A 80 -12.48 -3.22 6.35
CA PHE A 80 -13.19 -2.11 6.98
C PHE A 80 -12.21 -1.36 7.89
N ILE A 81 -12.07 -0.05 7.65
CA ILE A 81 -11.23 0.84 8.44
C ILE A 81 -12.11 2.00 8.93
N PRO A 82 -12.29 2.17 10.25
CA PRO A 82 -13.10 3.26 10.77
C PRO A 82 -12.39 4.61 10.58
N ASP A 83 -13.16 5.63 10.17
CA ASP A 83 -12.69 7.01 10.14
C ASP A 83 -13.01 7.69 11.48
N ARG A 84 -12.00 7.82 12.33
CA ARG A 84 -12.14 8.43 13.66
C ARG A 84 -12.10 9.96 13.57
N PRO A 85 -12.88 10.68 14.39
CA PRO A 85 -12.72 12.13 14.54
C PRO A 85 -11.27 12.47 14.89
N GLY A 86 -10.65 13.33 14.09
CA GLY A 86 -9.24 13.69 14.22
C GLY A 86 -9.05 15.19 14.03
N ASN A 87 -8.08 15.56 13.18
CA ASN A 87 -7.84 16.96 12.80
C ASN A 87 -8.85 17.49 11.73
N ASN A 88 -9.89 16.73 11.43
CA ASN A 88 -10.92 17.03 10.42
C ASN A 88 -10.39 17.34 9.01
N ARG A 89 -9.18 16.88 8.69
CA ARG A 89 -8.66 16.95 7.33
C ARG A 89 -9.30 15.87 6.48
N LEU A 90 -9.75 16.25 5.29
CA LEU A 90 -10.42 15.35 4.35
C LEU A 90 -9.48 14.86 3.24
N ASP A 91 -8.16 14.89 3.45
CA ASP A 91 -7.17 14.59 2.39
C ASP A 91 -7.46 13.25 1.70
N SER A 92 -7.48 12.14 2.46
CA SER A 92 -7.81 10.82 1.90
C SER A 92 -9.22 10.73 1.31
N MET A 93 -10.24 11.28 1.98
CA MET A 93 -11.63 11.15 1.52
C MET A 93 -11.88 11.95 0.24
N SER A 94 -11.35 13.16 0.14
CA SER A 94 -11.43 13.99 -1.07
C SER A 94 -10.68 13.37 -2.24
N ASN A 95 -9.52 12.76 -1.99
CA ASN A 95 -8.81 11.97 -2.99
C ASN A 95 -9.66 10.80 -3.48
N LEU A 96 -10.24 10.01 -2.57
CA LEU A 96 -11.05 8.83 -2.92
C LEU A 96 -12.30 9.17 -3.73
N VAL A 97 -12.91 10.35 -3.52
CA VAL A 97 -14.03 10.82 -4.35
C VAL A 97 -13.59 11.08 -5.80
N MET A 98 -12.37 11.58 -6.01
CA MET A 98 -11.83 11.87 -7.36
C MET A 98 -11.17 10.65 -8.02
N ASN A 99 -10.57 9.77 -7.22
CA ASN A 99 -9.86 8.58 -7.67
C ASN A 99 -9.99 7.48 -6.60
N PRO A 100 -10.72 6.39 -6.87
CA PRO A 100 -10.98 5.34 -5.89
C PRO A 100 -9.77 4.44 -5.58
N ALA A 101 -8.63 4.65 -6.25
CA ALA A 101 -7.41 3.88 -5.99
C ALA A 101 -6.85 4.17 -4.58
N ILE A 102 -6.48 3.11 -3.87
CA ILE A 102 -6.01 3.12 -2.48
C ILE A 102 -4.92 2.06 -2.28
N ALA A 103 -3.98 2.33 -1.38
CA ALA A 103 -2.92 1.42 -0.95
C ALA A 103 -2.80 1.36 0.58
#